data_AF-A0A935BGL5-F1
#
_entry.id   AF-A0A935BGL5-F1
#
_cell.length_a   1.000
_cell.length_b   1.000
_cell.length_c   1.000
_cell.angle_alpha   90.00
_cell.angle_beta   90.00
_cell.angle_gamma   90.00
#
_symmetry.space_group_name_H-M   'P 1'
#
loop_
_entity.id
_entity.type
_entity.pdbx_description
1 polymer ?
#
loop_
_entity_poly.entity_id
_entity_poly.type
_entity_poly.pdbx_seq_one_letter_code
_entity_poly.pdbx_strand_id
1 'polypeptide(L)' 'MQPDRLAKAPRCLARTRSGKECQSPAVKGKRRCRMHGGTNPGAPKGNRNARKHGGFSAGSKAALAYLKAIAKIVRNCDL' A
#
# COMPACT_ATOMS: atom_id res chain seq x y z
N MET A 1 20.89 15.85 -23.24
CA MET A 1 20.23 16.69 -22.20
C MET A 1 18.85 16.13 -21.90
N GLN A 2 18.36 16.22 -20.66
CA GLN A 2 16.95 15.92 -20.38
C GLN A 2 16.08 17.06 -20.94
N PRO A 3 14.94 16.76 -21.60
CA PRO A 3 14.07 17.81 -22.14
C PRO A 3 13.48 18.68 -21.01
N ASP A 4 13.28 19.97 -21.27
CA ASP A 4 12.89 20.97 -20.26
C ASP A 4 11.69 20.58 -19.40
N ARG A 5 10.68 19.96 -20.03
CA ARG A 5 9.49 19.45 -19.33
C ARG A 5 9.85 18.42 -18.26
N LEU A 6 10.80 17.54 -18.55
CA LEU A 6 11.27 16.53 -17.60
C LEU A 6 12.22 17.13 -16.57
N ALA A 7 12.98 18.18 -16.90
CA ALA A 7 13.80 18.90 -15.94
C ALA A 7 12.95 19.61 -14.87
N LYS A 8 11.85 20.26 -15.28
CA LYS A 8 10.91 20.97 -14.39
C LYS A 8 9.97 20.04 -13.59
N ALA A 9 9.91 18.75 -13.92
CA ALA A 9 9.05 17.81 -13.19
C ALA A 9 9.54 17.58 -11.75
N PRO A 10 8.64 17.32 -10.78
CA PRO A 10 9.05 16.94 -9.43
C PRO A 10 9.85 15.62 -9.45
N ARG A 11 10.76 15.45 -8.50
CA ARG A 11 11.58 14.23 -8.37
C ARG A 11 10.81 13.12 -7.66
N CYS A 12 11.13 11.87 -8.00
CA CYS A 12 10.45 10.70 -7.45
C CYS A 12 10.70 10.48 -5.95
N LEU A 13 11.94 10.70 -5.50
CA LEU A 13 12.38 10.55 -4.11
C LEU A 13 12.06 9.20 -3.46
N ALA A 14 11.89 8.14 -4.25
CA ALA A 14 11.80 6.78 -3.72
C ALA A 14 13.21 6.33 -3.32
N ARG A 15 13.33 5.58 -2.22
CA ARG A 15 14.62 5.02 -1.82
C ARG A 15 15.08 4.01 -2.86
N THR A 16 16.24 4.25 -3.46
CA THR A 16 16.86 3.35 -4.44
C THR A 16 17.56 2.18 -3.73
N ARG A 17 18.01 1.18 -4.50
CA ARG A 17 18.82 0.07 -3.99
C ARG A 17 20.12 0.52 -3.31
N SER A 18 20.71 1.63 -3.75
CA SER A 18 21.90 2.24 -3.14
C SER A 18 21.58 3.08 -1.89
N GLY A 19 20.32 3.11 -1.44
CA GLY A 19 19.88 3.83 -0.25
C GLY A 19 19.63 5.32 -0.46
N LYS A 20 19.95 5.89 -1.62
CA LYS A 20 19.73 7.31 -1.95
C LYS A 20 18.33 7.56 -2.47
N GLU A 21 17.94 8.83 -2.57
CA GLU A 21 16.66 9.22 -3.16
C GLU A 21 16.69 9.20 -4.69
N CYS A 22 15.64 8.67 -5.31
CA CYS A 22 15.49 8.64 -6.75
C CYS A 22 15.30 10.03 -7.36
N GLN A 23 16.21 10.41 -8.26
CA GLN A 23 16.22 11.70 -8.97
C GLN A 23 15.52 11.67 -10.35
N SER A 24 14.90 10.54 -10.72
CA SER A 24 14.09 10.48 -11.94
C SER A 24 12.85 11.38 -11.83
N PRO A 25 12.41 12.00 -12.94
CA PRO A 25 11.19 12.79 -12.96
C PRO A 25 9.97 11.93 -12.62
N ALA A 26 9.06 12.46 -11.81
CA ALA A 26 7.80 11.81 -11.48
C ALA A 26 6.87 11.80 -12.71
N VAL A 27 6.00 10.80 -12.78
CA VAL A 27 4.95 10.76 -13.81
C VAL A 27 3.98 11.92 -13.57
N LYS A 28 3.47 12.54 -14.65
CA LYS A 28 2.54 13.68 -14.57
C LYS A 28 1.37 13.35 -13.63
N GLY A 29 1.15 14.21 -12.62
CA GLY A 29 0.07 14.04 -11.63
C GLY A 29 0.32 12.96 -10.58
N LYS A 30 1.55 12.42 -10.49
CA LYS A 30 1.93 11.37 -9.54
C LYS A 30 3.17 11.78 -8.75
N ARG A 31 3.38 11.11 -7.62
CA ARG A 31 4.53 11.36 -6.73
C ARG A 31 5.78 10.57 -7.09
N ARG A 32 5.66 9.52 -7.90
CA ARG A 32 6.76 8.58 -8.20
C ARG A 32 7.05 8.52 -9.71
N CYS A 33 8.27 8.14 -10.08
CA CYS A 33 8.66 7.92 -11.47
C CYS A 33 8.10 6.60 -12.00
N ARG A 34 8.24 6.38 -13.32
CA ARG A 34 7.80 5.14 -13.99
C ARG A 34 8.35 3.88 -13.30
N MET A 35 9.62 3.92 -12.88
CA MET A 35 10.30 2.76 -12.28
C MET A 35 9.91 2.49 -10.83
N HIS A 36 9.42 3.49 -10.10
CA HIS A 36 9.03 3.36 -8.69
C HIS A 36 7.51 3.44 -8.49
N GLY A 37 6.76 2.89 -9.45
CA GLY A 37 5.31 2.71 -9.33
C GLY A 37 4.46 3.90 -9.76
N GLY A 38 5.03 4.93 -10.40
CA GLY A 38 4.27 6.09 -10.89
C GLY A 38 3.18 5.74 -11.92
N THR A 39 3.33 4.62 -12.63
CA THR A 39 2.33 4.10 -13.58
C THR A 39 1.40 3.05 -12.97
N ASN A 40 1.66 2.60 -11.75
CA ASN A 40 0.89 1.53 -11.14
C ASN A 40 -0.27 2.12 -10.31
N PRO A 41 -1.54 1.87 -10.66
CA PRO A 41 -2.69 2.34 -9.89
C PRO A 41 -2.88 1.60 -8.56
N GLY A 42 -2.09 0.56 -8.29
CA GLY A 42 -2.28 -0.35 -7.18
C GLY A 42 -3.21 -1.50 -7.53
N ALA A 43 -3.35 -2.45 -6.60
CA ALA A 43 -4.28 -3.57 -6.76
C ALA A 43 -5.74 -3.07 -6.70
N PRO A 44 -6.64 -3.61 -7.53
CA PRO A 44 -8.05 -3.27 -7.46
C PRO A 44 -8.67 -3.71 -6.13
N LYS A 45 -9.72 -3.01 -5.70
CA LYS A 45 -10.48 -3.38 -4.51
C LYS A 45 -11.05 -4.80 -4.68
N GLY A 46 -10.82 -5.67 -3.70
CA GLY A 46 -11.27 -7.06 -3.74
C GLY A 46 -10.36 -8.02 -4.52
N ASN A 47 -9.17 -7.59 -4.94
CA ASN A 47 -8.19 -8.49 -5.58
C ASN A 47 -7.89 -9.72 -4.70
N ARG A 48 -7.95 -10.92 -5.30
CA ARG A 48 -7.66 -12.21 -4.66
C ARG A 48 -6.33 -12.83 -5.08
N ASN A 49 -5.58 -12.22 -6.00
CA ASN A 49 -4.37 -12.80 -6.60
C ASN A 49 -3.24 -13.04 -5.58
N ALA A 50 -3.17 -12.23 -4.52
CA ALA A 50 -2.19 -12.40 -3.43
C ALA A 50 -2.74 -13.18 -2.23
N ARG A 51 -3.92 -13.81 -2.36
CA ARG A 51 -4.55 -14.57 -1.27
C ARG A 51 -3.84 -15.90 -1.11
N LYS A 52 -3.28 -16.16 0.08
CA LYS A 52 -2.63 -17.44 0.43
C LYS A 52 -3.59 -18.37 1.18
N HIS A 53 -3.78 -18.14 2.48
CA HIS A 53 -4.60 -18.99 3.37
C HIS A 53 -5.88 -18.28 3.87
N GLY A 54 -6.24 -17.15 3.27
CA GLY A 54 -7.48 -16.42 3.60
C GLY A 54 -7.54 -15.72 4.95
N GLY A 55 -6.61 -15.98 5.88
CA GLY A 55 -6.65 -15.45 7.26
C GLY A 55 -6.67 -13.92 7.40
N PHE A 56 -6.15 -13.19 6.40
CA PHE A 56 -6.21 -11.72 6.37
C PHE A 56 -7.38 -11.17 5.54
N SER A 57 -8.29 -12.03 5.09
CA SER A 57 -9.47 -11.61 4.34
C SER A 57 -10.41 -10.76 5.19
N ALA A 58 -11.26 -9.98 4.52
CA ALA A 58 -12.28 -9.18 5.19
C ALA A 58 -13.18 -10.05 6.09
N GLY A 59 -13.61 -11.22 5.61
CA GLY A 59 -14.42 -12.17 6.39
C GLY A 59 -13.69 -12.70 7.63
N SER A 60 -12.44 -13.13 7.49
CA SER A 60 -11.64 -13.61 8.63
C SER A 60 -11.38 -12.51 9.68
N LYS A 61 -11.14 -11.27 9.24
CA LYS A 61 -11.00 -10.12 10.14
C LYS A 61 -12.30 -9.79 10.86
N ALA A 62 -13.44 -9.87 10.16
CA ALA A 62 -14.76 -9.66 10.75
C ALA A 62 -15.10 -10.73 11.81
N ALA A 63 -14.86 -12.01 11.50
CA ALA A 63 -15.02 -13.11 12.44
C ALA A 63 -14.15 -12.91 13.70
N LEU A 64 -12.88 -12.53 13.51
CA LEU A 64 -11.97 -12.25 14.63
C LEU A 64 -12.46 -11.06 15.49
N ALA A 65 -12.96 -10.00 14.87
CA ALA A 65 -13.50 -8.84 15.58
C ALA A 65 -14.73 -9.24 16.43
N TYR A 66 -15.63 -10.06 15.87
CA TYR A 66 -16.80 -10.59 16.59
C TYR A 66 -16.40 -11.46 17.78
N LEU A 67 -15.48 -12.41 17.58
CA LEU A 67 -14.97 -13.27 18.66
C LEU A 67 -14.29 -12.45 19.77
N LYS A 68 -13.53 -11.41 19.41
CA LYS A 68 -12.92 -10.51 20.40
C LYS A 68 -13.95 -9.74 21.22
N ALA A 69 -15.06 -9.31 20.59
CA ALA A 69 -16.16 -8.63 21.29
C ALA A 69 -16.82 -9.57 22.30
N ILE A 70 -17.13 -10.82 21.90
CA ILE A 70 -17.64 -11.85 22.81
C ILE A 70 -16.67 -12.08 23.95
N ALA A 71 -15.39 -12.31 23.65
CA ALA A 71 -14.39 -12.59 24.68
C ALA A 71 -14.23 -11.42 25.67
N LYS A 72 -14.48 -10.17 25.23
CA LYS A 72 -14.51 -9.01 26.14
C LYS A 72 -15.73 -9.05 27.06
N ILE A 73 -16.90 -9.41 26.54
CA ILE A 73 -18.11 -9.58 27.36
C ILE A 73 -17.87 -10.66 28.40
N VAL A 74 -17.43 -11.85 27.97
CA VAL A 74 -17.18 -12.99 28.88
C VAL A 74 -16.15 -12.66 29.96
N ARG A 75 -15.05 -11.97 29.62
CA ARG A 75 -14.04 -11.53 30.62
C ARG A 75 -14.56 -10.51 31.63
N ASN A 76 -15.61 -9.76 31.29
CA ASN A 76 -16.20 -8.74 32.14
C ASN A 76 -17.47 -9.24 32.84
N CYS A 77 -17.92 -10.45 32.52
CA CYS A 77 -18.93 -11.18 33.26
C CYS A 77 -18.20 -12.02 34.30
N ASP A 78 -17.88 -11.41 35.44
CA ASP A 78 -17.51 -12.16 36.64
C ASP A 78 -18.77 -12.92 37.10
N LEU A 79 -18.77 -14.24 36.88
CA LEU A 79 -19.56 -15.19 37.65
C LEU A 79 -18.75 -15.64 38.86
#